data_AF-A0A952UV28-F1
#
_entry.id   AF-A0A952UV28-F1
#
_cell.length_a   1.000
_cell.length_b   1.000
_cell.length_c   1.000
_cell.angle_alpha   90.00
_cell.angle_beta   90.00
_cell.angle_gamma   90.00
#
_symmetry.space_group_name_H-M   'P 1'
#
loop_
_entity.id
_entity.type
_entity.pdbx_description
1 polymer ?
#
loop_
_entity_poly.entity_id
_entity_poly.type
_entity_poly.pdbx_seq_one_letter_code
_entity_poly.pdbx_strand_id
1 'polypeptide(L)'
;MKNTKQPSAEARRFLERLSEPLTFRSWIRAIRLGEELSLAQFAERLGVSRTYLCSIEQGRRRPSVKRAAEWGRLLGYGEAQFVRLVLQDELDAAKVKLRVSVAA
;
A
#
# COMPACT_ATOMS: atom_id res chain seq x y z
N MET A 1 27.08 9.39 2.64
CA MET A 1 26.07 10.47 2.47
C MET A 1 25.33 10.22 1.16
N LYS A 2 24.05 9.85 1.17
CA LYS A 2 23.29 9.63 -0.08
C LYS A 2 22.87 10.99 -0.63
N ASN A 3 23.50 11.42 -1.73
CA ASN A 3 23.12 12.62 -2.46
C ASN A 3 21.87 12.32 -3.30
N THR A 4 20.68 12.44 -2.71
CA THR A 4 19.41 12.31 -3.45
C THR A 4 19.07 13.65 -4.10
N LYS A 5 19.53 13.86 -5.35
CA LYS A 5 19.01 14.95 -6.19
C LYS A 5 17.50 14.77 -6.34
N GLN A 6 16.71 15.73 -5.86
CA GLN A 6 15.26 15.67 -6.04
C GLN A 6 14.92 15.78 -7.53
N PRO A 7 13.94 14.99 -8.03
CA PRO A 7 13.51 15.07 -9.42
C PRO A 7 12.95 16.46 -9.75
N SER A 8 13.18 16.92 -10.98
CA SER A 8 12.59 18.17 -11.49
C SER A 8 11.06 18.11 -11.41
N ALA A 9 10.41 19.27 -11.29
CA ALA A 9 8.95 19.35 -11.23
C ALA A 9 8.28 18.71 -12.46
N GLU A 10 8.93 18.80 -13.62
CA GLU A 10 8.49 18.18 -14.86
C GLU A 10 8.59 16.64 -14.80
N ALA A 11 9.69 16.09 -14.28
CA ALA A 11 9.83 14.65 -14.07
C ALA A 11 8.78 14.11 -13.08
N ARG A 12 8.46 14.85 -12.01
CA ARG A 12 7.38 14.47 -11.09
C ARG A 12 6.03 14.42 -11.78
N ARG A 13 5.64 15.46 -12.53
CA ARG A 13 4.36 15.49 -13.27
C ARG A 13 4.28 14.39 -14.31
N PHE A 14 5.40 14.11 -14.99
CA PHE A 14 5.47 13.02 -15.95
C PHE A 14 5.22 11.67 -15.29
N LEU A 15 5.86 11.39 -14.14
CA LEU A 15 5.66 10.17 -13.37
C LEU A 15 4.23 10.07 -12.84
N GLU A 16 3.67 11.15 -12.29
CA GLU A 16 2.29 11.19 -11.79
C GLU A 16 1.27 10.87 -12.89
N ARG A 17 1.53 11.28 -14.13
CA ARG A 17 0.67 10.96 -15.28
C ARG A 17 0.76 9.48 -15.68
N LEU A 18 1.91 8.84 -15.48
CA LEU A 18 2.12 7.44 -15.84
C LEU A 18 1.73 6.48 -14.72
N SER A 19 1.69 6.94 -13.48
CA SER A 19 1.43 6.10 -12.31
C SER A 19 -0.04 6.10 -11.92
N GLU A 20 -0.58 4.91 -11.68
CA GLU A 20 -1.83 4.76 -10.94
C GLU A 20 -1.71 5.37 -9.53
N PRO A 21 -2.81 5.86 -8.93
CA PRO A 21 -2.82 6.30 -7.55
C PRO A 21 -2.28 5.22 -6.61
N LEU A 22 -1.40 5.63 -5.69
CA LEU A 22 -0.90 4.74 -4.66
C LEU A 22 -2.01 4.46 -3.64
N THR A 23 -2.59 3.27 -3.73
CA THR A 23 -3.63 2.74 -2.84
C THR A 23 -3.07 1.58 -2.03
N PHE A 24 -3.75 1.17 -0.96
CA PHE A 24 -3.30 0.00 -0.21
C PHE A 24 -3.26 -1.26 -1.09
N ARG A 25 -4.27 -1.43 -1.96
CA ARG A 25 -4.34 -2.58 -2.88
C ARG A 25 -3.18 -2.62 -3.88
N SER A 26 -2.82 -1.48 -4.49
CA SER A 26 -1.75 -1.44 -5.49
C SER A 26 -0.40 -1.63 -4.83
N TRP A 27 -0.23 -1.09 -3.62
CA TRP A 27 0.96 -1.29 -2.80
C TRP A 27 1.19 -2.75 -2.41
N ILE A 28 0.19 -3.41 -1.82
CA ILE A 28 0.27 -4.83 -1.42
C ILE A 28 0.57 -5.74 -2.61
N ARG A 29 -0.10 -5.49 -3.75
CA ARG A 29 0.14 -6.25 -4.97
C ARG A 29 1.55 -6.02 -5.52
N ALA A 30 2.04 -4.78 -5.48
CA ALA A 30 3.39 -4.45 -5.95
C ALA A 30 4.47 -5.14 -5.11
N ILE A 31 4.33 -5.18 -3.77
CA ILE A 31 5.25 -5.93 -2.90
C ILE A 31 5.27 -7.40 -3.28
N ARG A 32 4.09 -8.03 -3.38
CA ARG A 32 3.99 -9.46 -3.73
C ARG A 32 4.68 -9.77 -5.05
N LEU A 33 4.42 -8.97 -6.08
CA LEU A 33 4.99 -9.16 -7.41
C LEU A 33 6.50 -8.88 -7.43
N GLY A 34 6.97 -7.87 -6.68
CA GLY A 34 8.39 -7.56 -6.54
C GLY A 34 9.19 -8.62 -5.78
N GLU A 35 8.52 -9.39 -4.92
CA GLU A 35 9.10 -10.57 -4.25
C GLU A 35 8.90 -11.87 -5.05
N GLU A 36 8.33 -11.78 -6.25
CA GLU A 36 8.04 -12.93 -7.14
C GLU A 36 7.15 -14.01 -6.50
N LEU A 37 6.29 -13.62 -5.54
CA LEU A 37 5.44 -14.55 -4.81
C LEU A 37 4.10 -14.77 -5.49
N SER A 38 3.66 -16.04 -5.53
CA SER A 38 2.27 -16.36 -5.83
C SER A 38 1.34 -15.81 -4.76
N LEU A 39 0.06 -15.68 -5.11
CA LEU A 39 -0.96 -15.24 -4.16
C LEU A 39 -1.08 -16.16 -2.93
N ALA A 40 -0.81 -17.46 -3.09
CA ALA A 40 -0.86 -18.43 -2.00
C ALA A 40 0.32 -18.24 -1.03
N GLN A 41 1.55 -18.16 -1.55
CA GLN A 41 2.76 -17.94 -0.74
C GLN A 41 2.69 -16.62 0.03
N PHE A 42 2.21 -15.55 -0.61
CA PHE A 42 2.10 -14.27 0.08
C PHE A 42 0.99 -14.25 1.14
N ALA A 43 -0.13 -14.93 0.90
CA ALA A 43 -1.18 -15.07 1.89
C ALA A 43 -0.70 -15.84 3.13
N GLU A 44 0.06 -16.91 2.92
CA GLU A 44 0.72 -17.66 3.99
C GLU A 44 1.70 -16.79 4.77
N ARG A 45 2.57 -16.04 4.09
CA ARG A 45 3.49 -15.09 4.72
C ARG A 45 2.76 -14.06 5.58
N LEU A 46 1.62 -13.54 5.11
CA LEU A 46 0.80 -12.56 5.83
C LEU A 46 -0.12 -13.16 6.91
N GLY A 47 -0.16 -14.49 7.06
CA GLY A 47 -1.00 -15.19 8.03
C GLY A 47 -2.50 -15.07 7.74
N VAL A 48 -2.90 -15.03 6.46
CA VAL A 48 -4.30 -14.89 6.03
C VAL A 48 -4.68 -15.88 4.94
N SER A 49 -5.99 -16.03 4.67
CA SER A 49 -6.44 -16.89 3.57
C SER A 49 -6.14 -16.27 2.21
N ARG A 50 -5.85 -17.12 1.21
CA ARG A 50 -5.65 -16.71 -0.19
C ARG A 50 -6.83 -15.88 -0.72
N THR A 51 -8.06 -16.26 -0.39
CA THR A 51 -9.28 -15.55 -0.80
C THR A 51 -9.37 -14.16 -0.18
N TYR A 52 -8.96 -14.02 1.09
CA TYR A 52 -8.92 -12.72 1.76
C TYR A 52 -7.88 -11.80 1.12
N LEU A 53 -6.66 -12.29 0.86
CA LEU A 53 -5.64 -11.52 0.16
C LEU A 53 -6.08 -11.14 -1.27
N CYS A 54 -6.70 -12.07 -2.02
CA CYS A 54 -7.28 -11.79 -3.33
C CYS A 54 -8.26 -10.61 -3.27
N SER A 55 -9.16 -10.63 -2.27
CA SER A 55 -10.16 -9.59 -2.06
C SER A 55 -9.54 -8.22 -1.76
N ILE A 56 -8.42 -8.20 -1.02
CA ILE A 56 -7.62 -6.99 -0.77
C ILE A 56 -6.97 -6.50 -2.06
N GLU A 57 -6.28 -7.36 -2.81
CA GLU A 57 -5.65 -6.97 -4.07
C GLU A 57 -6.68 -6.54 -5.13
N GLN A 58 -7.93 -6.97 -5.02
CA GLN A 58 -9.06 -6.52 -5.84
C GLN A 58 -9.72 -5.22 -5.33
N GLY A 59 -9.31 -4.70 -4.17
CA GLY A 59 -9.88 -3.49 -3.56
C GLY A 59 -11.28 -3.68 -2.95
N ARG A 60 -11.74 -4.94 -2.81
CA ARG A 60 -13.06 -5.27 -2.26
C ARG A 60 -13.07 -5.29 -0.74
N ARG A 61 -11.90 -5.52 -0.12
CA ARG A 61 -11.69 -5.54 1.32
C ARG A 61 -10.45 -4.77 1.70
N ARG A 62 -10.38 -4.35 2.96
CA ARG A 62 -9.23 -3.73 3.60
C ARG A 62 -8.91 -4.48 4.88
N PRO A 63 -7.64 -4.57 5.30
CA PRO A 63 -7.31 -5.01 6.64
C PRO A 63 -7.68 -3.92 7.66
N SER A 64 -7.76 -4.31 8.93
CA SER A 64 -7.85 -3.33 10.02
C SER A 64 -6.55 -2.51 10.10
N VAL A 65 -6.63 -1.32 10.70
CA VAL A 65 -5.46 -0.46 10.96
C VAL A 65 -4.36 -1.23 11.71
N LYS A 66 -4.72 -2.00 12.74
CA LYS A 66 -3.77 -2.85 13.49
C LYS A 66 -3.06 -3.85 12.59
N ARG A 67 -3.80 -4.55 11.73
CA ARG A 67 -3.23 -5.54 10.80
C ARG A 67 -2.36 -4.88 9.73
N ALA A 68 -2.73 -3.69 9.27
CA ALA A 68 -1.92 -2.92 8.33
C ALA A 68 -0.55 -2.55 8.95
N ALA A 69 -0.53 -2.12 10.21
CA ALA A 69 0.71 -1.85 10.94
C ALA A 69 1.55 -3.13 11.14
N GLU A 70 0.92 -4.23 11.52
CA GLU A 70 1.59 -5.55 11.63
C GLU A 70 2.23 -5.98 10.31
N TRP A 71 1.53 -5.81 9.19
CA TRP A 71 2.06 -6.12 7.85
C TRP A 71 3.20 -5.20 7.44
N GLY A 72 3.15 -3.92 7.82
CA GLY A 72 4.28 -3.00 7.65
C GLY A 72 5.55 -3.58 8.26
N ARG A 73 5.51 -3.91 9.56
CA ARG A 73 6.66 -4.54 10.25
C ARG A 73 7.09 -5.86 9.60
N LEU A 74 6.15 -6.75 9.35
CA LEU A 74 6.38 -8.09 8.81
C LEU A 74 7.07 -8.07 7.43
N LEU A 75 6.71 -7.09 6.60
CA LEU A 75 7.26 -6.93 5.26
C LEU A 75 8.51 -6.05 5.22
N GLY A 76 8.96 -5.51 6.38
CA GLY A 76 10.14 -4.65 6.46
C GLY A 76 9.92 -3.21 6.00
N TYR A 77 8.67 -2.73 6.01
CA TYR A 77 8.28 -1.38 5.64
C TYR A 77 7.78 -0.58 6.85
N GLY A 78 7.65 0.74 6.70
CA GLY A 78 7.13 1.61 7.75
C GLY A 78 5.64 1.36 8.03
N GLU A 79 5.29 1.12 9.29
CA GLU A 79 3.90 0.91 9.74
C GLU A 79 2.98 2.07 9.36
N ALA A 80 3.48 3.30 9.57
CA ALA A 80 2.75 4.53 9.30
C ALA A 80 2.30 4.59 7.83
N GLN A 81 3.11 4.12 6.88
CA GLN A 81 2.74 4.10 5.47
C GLN A 81 1.55 3.17 5.21
N PHE A 82 1.57 1.97 5.79
CA PHE A 82 0.48 0.99 5.63
C PHE A 82 -0.82 1.50 6.26
N VAL A 83 -0.73 2.06 7.46
CA VAL A 83 -1.86 2.67 8.17
C VAL A 83 -2.45 3.83 7.36
N ARG A 84 -1.61 4.74 6.87
CA ARG A 84 -2.04 5.88 6.05
C ARG A 84 -2.80 5.41 4.82
N LEU A 85 -2.30 4.41 4.11
CA LEU A 85 -2.92 3.90 2.89
C LEU A 85 -4.29 3.23 3.16
N VAL A 86 -4.41 2.42 4.22
CA VAL A 86 -5.69 1.82 4.57
C VAL A 86 -6.73 2.88 4.91
N LEU A 87 -6.37 3.85 5.75
CA LEU A 87 -7.28 4.94 6.13
C LEU A 87 -7.64 5.84 4.93
N GLN A 88 -6.68 6.12 4.03
CA GLN A 88 -6.96 6.87 2.82
C GLN A 88 -7.93 6.11 1.91
N ASP A 89 -7.71 4.80 1.70
CA ASP A 89 -8.61 3.99 0.90
C ASP A 89 -10.04 3.93 1.51
N GLU A 90 -10.17 4.00 2.84
CA GLU A 90 -11.48 4.09 3.52
C GLU A 90 -12.19 5.42 3.23
N LEU A 91 -11.49 6.55 3.34
CA LEU A 91 -12.04 7.86 2.98
C LEU A 91 -12.46 7.92 1.51
N ASP A 92 -11.62 7.39 0.63
CA ASP A 92 -11.89 7.35 -0.82
C ASP A 92 -13.13 6.51 -1.13
N ALA A 93 -13.30 5.35 -0.48
CA ALA A 93 -14.50 4.53 -0.63
C ALA A 93 -15.76 5.21 -0.07
N ALA A 94 -15.63 5.96 1.01
CA ALA A 94 -16.70 6.77 1.57
C ALA A 94 -16.97 8.05 0.74
N LYS A 95 -16.20 8.29 -0.32
CA LYS A 95 -16.24 9.52 -1.14
C LYS A 95 -16.02 10.80 -0.32
N VAL A 96 -15.31 10.68 0.80
CA VAL A 96 -14.95 11.78 1.68
C VAL A 96 -13.67 12.42 1.16
N LYS A 97 -13.74 13.70 0.76
CA LYS A 97 -12.62 14.45 0.16
C LYS A 97 -11.62 14.95 1.22
N LEU A 98 -11.09 14.03 2.02
CA LEU A 98 -10.07 14.29 3.03
C LEU A 98 -8.80 13.51 2.72
N ARG A 99 -7.66 14.01 3.22
CA ARG A 99 -6.36 13.38 3.06
C ARG A 99 -5.79 12.96 4.41
N VAL A 100 -5.37 11.72 4.51
CA VAL A 100 -4.74 11.19 5.73
C VAL A 100 -3.27 11.59 5.77
N SER A 101 -2.88 12.18 6.89
CA SER A 101 -1.47 12.36 7.27
C SER A 101 -1.22 11.62 8.59
N VAL A 102 -0.04 11.04 8.73
CA VAL A 102 0.40 10.30 9.92
C VAL A 102 1.74 10.88 10.35
N ALA A 103 1.90 11.15 11.64
CA ALA A 103 3.14 11.54 12.27
C ALA A 103 3.57 10.41 13.21
N ALA A 104 4.86 10.10 13.21
CA ALA A 104 5.49 9.10 14.07
C ALA A 104 6.70 9.73 14.76
#